data_AF-A0A7S0UEP0-F1
#
_entry.id   AF-A0A7S0UEP0-F1
#
_cell.length_a   1.000
_cell.length_b   1.000
_cell.length_c   1.000
_cell.angle_alpha   90.00
_cell.angle_beta   90.00
_cell.angle_gamma   90.00
#
_symmetry.space_group_name_H-M   'P 1'
#
loop_
_entity.id
_entity.type
_entity.pdbx_description
1 polymer ?
#
loop_
_entity_poly.entity_id
_entity_poly.type
_entity_poly.pdbx_seq_one_letter_code
_entity_poly.pdbx_strand_id
1 'polypeptide(L)'
;DSAMLTEDPSNAIRTFLRSDEIDLFILAYAGRATPSGGWCFSREVVTFDSVLQMWQQARSQASNADARLLIVIDAPHAGAWVDALAAVPQAAAFASGVMIQASCAAGETSW
;
A
#
# COMPACT_ATOMS: atom_id res chain seq x y z
N ASP A 1 17.66 -16.38 -14.21
CA ASP A 1 16.40 -17.05 -13.83
C ASP A 1 15.76 -16.37 -12.65
N SER A 2 15.08 -15.25 -12.93
CA SER A 2 14.18 -14.60 -11.99
C SER A 2 12.79 -15.03 -12.42
N ALA A 3 12.14 -15.87 -11.62
CA ALA A 3 10.71 -16.08 -11.74
C ALA A 3 10.05 -14.72 -11.39
N MET A 4 9.96 -13.83 -12.39
CA MET A 4 9.10 -12.66 -12.33
C MET A 4 7.71 -13.21 -12.02
N LEU A 5 7.25 -12.96 -10.80
CA LEU A 5 5.91 -13.28 -10.34
C LEU A 5 4.93 -12.88 -11.45
N THR A 6 4.37 -13.88 -12.11
CA THR A 6 3.33 -13.75 -13.15
C THR A 6 1.98 -13.37 -12.54
N GLU A 7 1.94 -13.06 -11.25
CA GLU A 7 0.73 -12.74 -10.52
C GLU A 7 0.40 -11.26 -10.66
N ASP A 8 -0.87 -10.99 -10.94
CA ASP A 8 -1.53 -9.70 -10.81
C ASP A 8 -1.25 -9.14 -9.39
N PRO A 9 -0.39 -8.11 -9.23
CA PRO A 9 -0.02 -7.56 -7.93
C PRO A 9 -1.21 -7.10 -7.10
N SER A 10 -2.26 -6.56 -7.74
CA SER A 10 -3.48 -6.18 -7.04
C SER A 10 -4.17 -7.40 -6.42
N ASN A 11 -4.21 -8.54 -7.13
CA ASN A 11 -4.76 -9.78 -6.60
C ASN A 11 -3.90 -10.39 -5.49
N ALA A 12 -2.57 -10.34 -5.63
CA ALA A 12 -1.64 -10.80 -4.60
C ALA A 12 -1.81 -10.01 -3.29
N ILE A 13 -1.84 -8.66 -3.38
CA ILE A 13 -2.08 -7.78 -2.23
C ILE A 13 -3.44 -8.08 -1.59
N ARG A 14 -4.51 -8.19 -2.39
CA ARG A 14 -5.85 -8.48 -1.88
C ARG A 14 -5.90 -9.80 -1.12
N THR A 15 -5.28 -10.84 -1.67
CA THR A 15 -5.21 -12.16 -1.04
C THR A 15 -4.44 -12.10 0.27
N PHE A 16 -3.28 -11.43 0.26
CA PHE A 16 -2.46 -11.25 1.45
C PHE A 16 -3.21 -10.54 2.58
N LEU A 17 -3.84 -9.40 2.31
CA LEU A 17 -4.53 -8.58 3.32
C LEU A 17 -5.75 -9.27 3.97
N ARG A 18 -6.28 -10.33 3.35
CA ARG A 18 -7.39 -11.15 3.87
C ARG A 18 -6.96 -12.24 4.85
N SER A 19 -5.66 -12.39 5.11
CA SER A 19 -5.18 -13.39 6.06
C SER A 19 -5.75 -13.13 7.46
N ASP A 20 -6.27 -14.17 8.09
CA ASP A 20 -6.74 -14.14 9.47
C ASP A 20 -5.56 -14.23 10.46
N GLU A 21 -5.79 -13.84 11.71
CA GLU A 21 -4.81 -13.96 12.81
C GLU A 21 -3.50 -13.17 12.61
N ILE A 22 -3.51 -12.13 11.77
CA ILE A 22 -2.37 -11.22 11.58
C ILE A 22 -2.61 -9.90 12.32
N ASP A 23 -1.66 -9.52 13.17
CA ASP A 23 -1.66 -8.22 13.87
C ASP A 23 -1.02 -7.10 13.03
N LEU A 24 -0.05 -7.43 12.18
CA LEU A 24 0.68 -6.46 11.36
C LEU A 24 0.93 -6.99 9.95
N PHE A 25 0.39 -6.28 8.97
CA PHE A 25 0.71 -6.47 7.56
C PHE A 25 1.80 -5.48 7.15
N ILE A 26 2.78 -5.97 6.39
CA ILE A 26 3.83 -5.12 5.82
C ILE A 26 3.80 -5.27 4.30
N LEU A 27 3.47 -4.18 3.60
CA LEU A 27 3.63 -4.08 2.16
C LEU A 27 4.89 -3.28 1.87
N ALA A 28 5.89 -3.91 1.28
CA ALA A 28 7.13 -3.24 0.87
C ALA A 28 7.22 -3.19 -0.66
N TYR A 29 7.50 -2.00 -1.21
CA TYR A 29 7.71 -1.82 -2.64
C TYR A 29 9.00 -1.06 -2.89
N ALA A 30 9.85 -1.62 -3.75
CA ALA A 30 11.01 -0.96 -4.30
C ALA A 30 10.94 -1.03 -5.82
N GLY A 31 10.98 0.12 -6.52
CA GLY A 31 10.82 0.10 -7.96
C GLY A 31 10.44 1.44 -8.59
N ARG A 32 9.67 1.36 -9.68
CA ARG A 32 9.25 2.54 -10.45
C ARG A 32 7.91 3.05 -9.94
N ALA A 33 7.75 4.36 -9.93
CA ALA A 33 6.49 4.97 -9.55
C ALA A 33 6.07 6.05 -10.55
N THR A 34 4.76 6.26 -10.62
CA THR A 34 4.17 7.43 -11.30
C THR A 34 4.41 8.71 -10.48
N PRO A 35 4.19 9.91 -11.04
CA PRO A 35 4.31 11.16 -10.29
C PRO A 35 3.37 11.28 -9.07
N SER A 36 2.30 10.49 -9.02
CA SER A 36 1.41 10.38 -7.85
C SER A 36 1.83 9.27 -6.86
N GLY A 37 3.02 8.71 -7.02
CA GLY A 37 3.56 7.61 -6.20
C GLY A 37 2.98 6.24 -6.50
N GLY A 38 2.09 6.09 -7.50
CA GLY A 38 1.51 4.80 -7.87
C GLY A 38 2.59 3.82 -8.36
N TRP A 39 2.58 2.59 -7.85
CA TRP A 39 3.60 1.57 -8.10
C TRP A 39 3.43 0.98 -9.49
N CYS A 40 4.48 1.07 -10.30
CA CYS A 40 4.45 0.62 -11.68
C CYS A 40 4.87 -0.85 -11.78
N PHE A 41 3.95 -1.68 -12.27
CA PHE A 41 4.20 -3.05 -12.69
C PHE A 41 4.11 -3.15 -14.21
N SER A 42 4.47 -4.30 -14.78
CA SER A 42 4.56 -4.47 -16.24
C SER A 42 3.23 -4.26 -16.97
N ARG A 43 2.08 -4.43 -16.30
CA ARG A 43 0.74 -4.38 -16.90
C ARG A 43 -0.26 -3.50 -16.16
N GLU A 44 0.12 -2.94 -15.01
CA GLU A 44 -0.79 -2.14 -14.20
C GLU A 44 -0.03 -1.16 -13.30
N VAL A 45 -0.78 -0.23 -12.72
CA VAL A 45 -0.32 0.67 -11.67
C VAL A 45 -1.15 0.42 -10.43
N VAL A 46 -0.50 0.04 -9.33
CA VAL A 46 -1.15 -0.08 -8.02
C VAL A 46 -1.14 1.30 -7.36
N THR A 47 -2.31 1.85 -7.09
CA THR A 47 -2.46 3.19 -6.48
C THR A 47 -2.72 3.10 -4.99
N PHE A 48 -2.46 4.19 -4.27
CA PHE A 48 -2.78 4.30 -2.84
C PHE A 48 -4.27 3.98 -2.58
N ASP A 49 -5.17 4.58 -3.35
CA ASP A 49 -6.62 4.35 -3.22
C ASP A 49 -7.01 2.88 -3.37
N SER A 50 -6.37 2.17 -4.32
CA SER A 50 -6.64 0.75 -4.55
C SER A 50 -6.20 -0.10 -3.35
N VAL A 51 -5.03 0.17 -2.77
CA VAL A 51 -4.54 -0.54 -1.57
C VAL A 51 -5.42 -0.23 -0.37
N LEU A 52 -5.82 1.03 -0.20
CA LEU A 52 -6.67 1.47 0.90
C LEU A 52 -8.07 0.83 0.82
N GLN A 53 -8.64 0.72 -0.38
CA GLN A 53 -9.90 0.03 -0.62
C GLN A 53 -9.79 -1.47 -0.30
N MET A 54 -8.69 -2.13 -0.72
CA MET A 54 -8.44 -3.53 -0.40
C MET A 54 -8.29 -3.75 1.11
N TRP A 55 -7.58 -2.85 1.80
CA TRP A 55 -7.43 -2.87 3.25
C TRP A 55 -8.78 -2.72 3.96
N GLN A 56 -9.58 -1.72 3.58
CA GLN A 56 -10.91 -1.50 4.15
C GLN A 56 -11.82 -2.73 3.96
N GLN A 57 -11.79 -3.34 2.77
CA GLN A 57 -12.57 -4.55 2.49
C GLN A 57 -12.10 -5.74 3.33
N ALA A 58 -10.80 -5.92 3.52
CA ALA A 58 -10.28 -7.00 4.34
C ALA A 58 -10.66 -6.80 5.81
N ARG A 59 -10.53 -5.59 6.34
CA ARG A 59 -10.83 -5.30 7.75
C ARG A 59 -12.31 -5.38 8.11
N SER A 60 -13.22 -5.14 7.17
CA SER A 60 -14.66 -5.30 7.43
C SER A 60 -15.10 -6.75 7.59
N GLN A 61 -14.26 -7.72 7.19
CA GLN A 61 -14.54 -9.16 7.24
C GLN A 61 -13.65 -9.91 8.22
N ALA A 62 -12.61 -9.25 8.75
CA ALA A 62 -11.60 -9.89 9.59
C ALA A 62 -12.09 -10.09 11.03
N SER A 63 -11.65 -11.20 11.64
CA SER A 63 -11.84 -11.45 13.07
C SER A 63 -11.00 -10.54 13.97
N ASN A 64 -9.84 -10.10 13.47
CA ASN A 64 -8.94 -9.18 14.16
C ASN A 64 -9.11 -7.73 13.64
N ALA A 65 -9.94 -6.96 14.36
CA ALA A 65 -10.18 -5.55 14.07
C ALA A 65 -8.97 -4.64 14.41
N ASP A 66 -8.03 -5.12 15.23
CA ASP A 66 -6.86 -4.37 15.69
C ASP A 66 -5.63 -4.54 14.81
N ALA A 67 -5.73 -5.29 13.72
CA ALA A 67 -4.64 -5.40 12.76
C ALA A 67 -4.23 -4.02 12.21
N ARG A 68 -2.95 -3.89 11.89
CA ARG A 68 -2.33 -2.69 11.32
C ARG A 68 -1.70 -2.98 9.97
N LEU A 69 -1.60 -1.96 9.14
CA LEU A 69 -0.95 -2.00 7.84
C LEU A 69 0.20 -1.00 7.83
N LEU A 70 1.43 -1.51 7.68
CA LEU A 70 2.60 -0.71 7.39
C LEU A 70 2.94 -0.81 5.91
N ILE A 71 3.06 0.32 5.23
CA ILE A 71 3.49 0.42 3.84
C ILE A 71 4.88 1.05 3.82
N VAL A 72 5.84 0.36 3.22
CA VAL A 72 7.23 0.80 3.04
C VAL A 72 7.46 1.02 1.56
N ILE A 73 7.86 2.24 1.18
CA ILE A 73 8.00 2.63 -0.21
C ILE A 73 9.41 3.17 -0.45
N ASP A 74 10.14 2.48 -1.33
CA ASP A 74 11.41 2.94 -1.88
C ASP A 74 11.32 3.13 -3.40
N ALA A 75 10.79 4.29 -3.80
CA ALA A 75 10.57 4.65 -5.19
C ALA A 75 10.47 6.19 -5.34
N PRO A 76 10.67 6.74 -6.55
CA PRO A 76 10.40 8.15 -6.81
C PRO A 76 9.00 8.56 -6.35
N HIS A 77 8.84 9.78 -5.84
CA HIS A 77 7.54 10.29 -5.39
C HIS A 77 6.89 9.47 -4.26
N ALA A 78 7.65 8.67 -3.51
CA ALA A 78 7.12 7.82 -2.43
C ALA A 78 6.27 8.60 -1.40
N GLY A 79 6.64 9.85 -1.11
CA GLY A 79 5.92 10.71 -0.19
C GLY A 79 4.50 11.08 -0.65
N ALA A 80 4.15 10.89 -1.93
CA ALA A 80 2.79 11.18 -2.41
C ALA A 80 1.72 10.34 -1.69
N TRP A 81 2.06 9.12 -1.28
CA TRP A 81 1.13 8.28 -0.50
C TRP A 81 1.00 8.76 0.95
N VAL A 82 2.06 9.34 1.53
CA VAL A 82 2.00 9.97 2.85
C VAL A 82 1.04 11.17 2.82
N ASP A 83 1.18 12.03 1.81
CA ASP A 83 0.29 13.18 1.60
C ASP A 83 -1.16 12.73 1.37
N ALA A 84 -1.36 11.67 0.57
CA ALA A 84 -2.68 11.11 0.31
C ALA A 84 -3.32 10.53 1.59
N LEU A 85 -2.57 9.82 2.42
CA LEU A 85 -3.05 9.31 3.71
C LEU A 85 -3.43 10.47 4.65
N ALA A 86 -2.63 11.54 4.70
CA ALA A 86 -2.92 12.71 5.51
C ALA A 86 -4.20 13.45 5.06
N ALA A 87 -4.58 13.33 3.78
CA ALA A 87 -5.81 13.89 3.24
C ALA A 87 -7.05 13.02 3.52
N VAL A 88 -6.89 11.78 3.99
CA VAL A 88 -8.02 10.92 4.38
C VAL A 88 -8.66 11.49 5.65
N PRO A 89 -10.00 11.70 5.68
CA PRO A 89 -10.66 12.22 6.87
C PRO A 89 -10.37 11.37 8.11
N GLN A 90 -9.96 12.00 9.21
CA GLN A 90 -9.60 11.30 10.46
C GLN A 90 -10.73 10.44 11.04
N ALA A 91 -11.99 10.73 10.68
CA ALA A 91 -13.15 9.93 11.07
C ALA A 91 -13.22 8.55 10.35
N ALA A 92 -12.39 8.31 9.34
CA ALA A 92 -12.30 7.03 8.66
C ALA A 92 -11.58 6.01 9.54
N ALA A 93 -12.35 5.21 10.28
CA ALA A 93 -11.84 4.20 11.21
C ALA A 93 -10.86 3.18 10.57
N PHE A 94 -10.89 2.98 9.25
CA PHE A 94 -9.95 2.10 8.57
C PHE A 94 -8.55 2.72 8.40
N ALA A 95 -8.45 4.05 8.38
CA ALA A 95 -7.20 4.78 8.15
C ALA A 95 -6.33 4.86 9.40
N SER A 96 -6.93 4.79 10.60
CA SER A 96 -6.20 4.82 11.88
C SER A 96 -5.26 3.62 12.07
N GLY A 97 -5.46 2.55 11.31
CA GLY A 97 -4.60 1.37 11.31
C GLY A 97 -3.49 1.37 10.25
N VAL A 98 -3.35 2.44 9.45
CA VAL A 98 -2.42 2.50 8.32
C VAL A 98 -1.25 3.44 8.64
N MET A 99 -0.03 2.98 8.38
CA MET A 99 1.20 3.77 8.49
C MET A 99 2.00 3.65 7.20
N ILE A 100 2.70 4.73 6.84
CA ILE A 100 3.52 4.78 5.61
C ILE A 100 4.91 5.31 5.95
N GLN A 101 5.93 4.57 5.53
CA GLN A 101 7.32 5.03 5.48
C GLN A 101 7.72 5.19 4.02
N ALA A 102 8.07 6.41 3.63
CA ALA A 102 8.52 6.76 2.29
C ALA A 102 10.01 7.10 2.29
N SER A 103 10.75 6.72 1.25
CA SER A 103 12.18 7.04 1.12
C SER A 103 12.47 8.47 0.66
N CYS A 104 11.48 9.17 0.09
CA CYS A 104 11.58 10.56 -0.34
C CYS A 104 10.24 11.30 -0.22
N ALA A 105 10.25 12.63 -0.34
CA ALA A 105 9.03 13.44 -0.40
C ALA A 105 8.28 13.27 -1.74
N ALA A 106 7.03 13.74 -1.82
CA ALA A 106 6.18 13.58 -3.01
C ALA A 106 6.76 14.24 -4.27
N GLY A 107 7.40 15.40 -4.13
CA GLY A 107 8.02 16.13 -5.23
C GLY A 107 9.41 15.64 -5.62
N GLU A 108 9.96 14.65 -4.92
CA GLU A 108 11.34 14.20 -5.08
C GLU A 108 11.44 12.90 -5.87
N THR A 109 12.60 12.68 -6.50
CA THR A 109 12.96 11.41 -7.12
C THR A 109 13.98 10.73 -6.20
N SER A 110 13.69 9.50 -5.76
CA SER A 110 14.68 8.65 -5.09
C SER A 110 15.55 7.95 -6.14
N TRP A 111 16.84 7.78 -5.84
CA TRP A 111 17.85 7.21 -6.72
C TRP A 111 18.37 5.88 -6.19
#